data_AF-A0A9D8A6W4-F1
#
_entry.id   AF-A0A9D8A6W4-F1
#
_cell.length_a   1.000
_cell.length_b   1.000
_cell.length_c   1.000
_cell.angle_alpha   90.00
_cell.angle_beta   90.00
_cell.angle_gamma   90.00
#
_symmetry.space_group_name_H-M   'P 1'
#
loop_
_entity.id
_entity.type
_entity.pdbx_description
1 polymer ?
#
loop_
_entity_poly.entity_id
_entity_poly.type
_entity_poly.pdbx_seq_one_letter_code
_entity_poly.pdbx_strand_id
1 'polypeptide(L)'
;MTTDSSKVIPNNFIKDIILEDLSSKKHDKIMTRFPPEPNGYLHIGHAKSICINFGLAEEFNGLCNLRFDDTNPEKESIEYINSIKADVK
;
A
#
# COMPACT_ATOMS: atom_id res chain seq x y z
N MET A 1 -2.80 -31.19 1.73
CA MET A 1 -3.72 -30.13 1.24
C MET A 1 -3.67 -29.00 2.25
N THR A 2 -2.72 -28.09 2.09
CA THR A 2 -2.62 -26.89 2.94
C THR A 2 -3.44 -25.81 2.27
N THR A 3 -4.65 -25.57 2.76
CA THR A 3 -5.48 -24.44 2.37
C THR A 3 -4.78 -23.18 2.83
N ASP A 4 -4.13 -22.50 1.90
CA ASP A 4 -3.57 -21.18 2.11
C ASP A 4 -4.73 -20.21 2.40
N SER A 5 -4.70 -19.60 3.58
CA SER A 5 -5.71 -18.65 4.04
C SER A 5 -5.45 -17.32 3.34
N SER A 6 -5.71 -17.24 2.04
CA SER A 6 -5.59 -15.99 1.28
C SER A 6 -6.44 -14.92 1.98
N LYS A 7 -5.77 -13.88 2.47
CA LYS A 7 -6.35 -12.77 3.22
C LYS A 7 -7.25 -11.96 2.29
N VAL A 8 -8.52 -12.34 2.17
CA VAL A 8 -9.47 -11.68 1.26
C VAL A 8 -9.73 -10.26 1.78
N ILE A 9 -9.35 -9.24 1.01
CA ILE A 9 -9.73 -7.86 1.36
C ILE A 9 -11.25 -7.75 1.21
N PRO A 10 -11.95 -7.15 2.19
CA PRO A 10 -13.37 -6.88 2.09
C PRO A 10 -13.71 -6.17 0.77
N ASN A 11 -14.81 -6.58 0.16
CA ASN A 11 -15.21 -6.03 -1.13
C ASN A 11 -15.43 -4.52 -1.01
N ASN A 12 -14.85 -3.76 -1.93
CA ASN A 12 -14.88 -2.30 -1.92
C ASN A 12 -14.78 -1.76 -3.35
N PHE A 13 -15.23 -0.52 -3.58
CA PHE A 13 -15.32 0.04 -4.93
C PHE A 13 -13.97 0.14 -5.66
N ILE A 14 -12.83 0.22 -4.96
CA ILE A 14 -11.49 0.25 -5.58
C ILE A 14 -11.19 -1.09 -6.23
N LYS A 15 -11.61 -2.19 -5.58
CA LYS A 15 -11.48 -3.54 -6.12
C LYS A 15 -12.29 -3.73 -7.39
N ASP A 16 -13.52 -3.21 -7.44
CA ASP A 16 -14.37 -3.27 -8.62
C ASP A 16 -13.73 -2.54 -9.81
N ILE A 17 -13.16 -1.35 -9.57
CA ILE A 17 -12.42 -0.58 -10.59
C ILE A 17 -11.19 -1.36 -11.08
N ILE A 18 -10.43 -1.98 -10.18
CA ILE A 18 -9.27 -2.79 -10.57
C ILE A 18 -9.69 -3.97 -11.45
N LEU A 19 -10.76 -4.68 -11.08
CA LEU A 19 -11.27 -5.81 -11.86
C LEU A 19 -11.73 -5.39 -13.26
N GLU A 20 -12.41 -4.25 -13.38
CA GLU A 20 -12.81 -3.67 -14.67
C GLU A 20 -11.59 -3.30 -15.52
N ASP A 21 -10.60 -2.61 -14.94
CA ASP A 21 -9.38 -2.20 -15.65
C ASP A 21 -8.54 -3.39 -16.12
N LEU A 22 -8.45 -4.46 -15.32
CA LEU A 22 -7.74 -5.69 -15.70
C LEU A 22 -8.51 -6.50 -16.75
N SER A 23 -9.83 -6.64 -16.61
CA SER A 23 -10.66 -7.41 -17.56
C SER A 23 -10.76 -6.73 -18.93
N SER A 24 -10.79 -5.40 -18.96
CA SER A 24 -10.73 -4.58 -20.19
C SER A 24 -9.33 -4.48 -20.79
N LYS A 25 -8.30 -5.03 -20.12
CA LYS A 25 -6.87 -4.93 -20.49
C LYS A 25 -6.36 -3.50 -20.60
N LYS A 26 -6.95 -2.56 -19.85
CA LYS A 26 -6.43 -1.20 -19.74
C LYS A 26 -5.07 -1.17 -19.06
N HIS A 27 -4.86 -2.10 -18.11
CA HIS A 27 -3.58 -2.34 -17.46
C HIS A 27 -3.30 -3.85 -17.40
N ASP A 28 -2.04 -4.25 -17.60
CA ASP A 28 -1.65 -5.67 -17.53
C ASP A 28 -1.47 -6.16 -16.08
N LYS A 29 -1.10 -5.25 -15.17
CA LYS A 29 -0.84 -5.51 -13.75
C LYS A 29 -1.15 -4.26 -12.94
N ILE A 30 -1.44 -4.45 -11.66
CA ILE A 30 -1.61 -3.33 -10.73
C ILE A 30 -0.31 -2.96 -10.03
N MET A 31 -0.13 -1.65 -9.82
CA MET A 31 1.01 -1.07 -9.14
C MET A 31 0.50 -0.01 -8.15
N THR A 32 0.50 -0.32 -6.86
CA THR A 32 0.05 0.60 -5.79
C THR A 32 1.26 1.26 -5.11
N ARG A 33 0.98 2.23 -4.23
CA ARG A 33 2.03 2.86 -3.40
C ARG A 33 1.46 3.41 -2.11
N PHE A 34 2.20 3.22 -1.01
CA PHE A 34 1.98 3.92 0.25
C PHE A 34 3.03 5.04 0.38
N PRO A 35 2.64 6.33 0.25
CA PRO A 35 3.58 7.45 0.21
C PRO A 35 3.53 8.34 1.47
N PRO A 36 3.97 7.90 2.66
CA PRO A 36 4.00 8.77 3.84
C PRO A 36 5.10 9.84 3.73
N GLU A 37 4.81 11.02 4.28
CA GLU A 37 5.83 12.05 4.54
C GLU A 37 6.67 11.62 5.75
N PRO A 38 8.01 11.66 5.69
CA PRO A 38 8.86 11.24 6.81
C PRO A 38 9.08 12.38 7.81
N ASN A 39 8.00 12.98 8.29
CA ASN A 39 8.00 14.09 9.26
C ASN A 39 7.24 13.78 10.57
N GLY A 40 6.81 12.54 10.76
CA GLY A 40 6.10 12.09 11.94
C GLY A 40 5.97 10.56 12.03
N TYR A 41 5.50 10.10 13.18
CA TYR A 41 5.22 8.69 13.44
C TYR A 41 3.89 8.24 12.82
N LEU A 42 3.83 7.00 12.34
CA LEU A 42 2.57 6.45 11.88
C LEU A 42 1.63 6.20 13.06
N HIS A 43 0.40 6.69 12.96
CA HIS A 43 -0.71 6.31 13.84
C HIS A 43 -1.69 5.34 13.17
N ILE A 44 -2.68 4.85 13.92
CA ILE A 44 -3.70 3.87 13.45
C ILE A 44 -4.44 4.28 12.15
N GLY A 45 -4.61 5.58 11.90
CA GLY A 45 -5.19 6.06 10.64
C GLY A 45 -4.42 5.61 9.39
N HIS A 46 -3.09 5.47 9.47
CA HIS A 46 -2.26 5.00 8.37
C HIS A 46 -2.45 3.51 8.08
N ALA A 47 -2.83 2.71 9.09
CA ALA A 47 -3.04 1.28 8.93
C ALA A 47 -4.07 0.98 7.83
N LYS A 48 -5.12 1.81 7.70
CA LYS A 48 -6.10 1.67 6.62
C LYS A 48 -5.45 1.82 5.23
N SER A 49 -4.60 2.83 5.06
CA SER A 49 -3.91 3.07 3.79
C SER A 49 -2.89 1.97 3.47
N ILE A 50 -2.16 1.50 4.49
CA ILE A 50 -1.22 0.38 4.36
C ILE A 50 -1.95 -0.89 3.91
N CYS A 51 -2.97 -1.31 4.65
CA CYS A 51 -3.73 -2.52 4.34
C CYS A 51 -4.37 -2.48 2.94
N ILE A 52 -4.86 -1.31 2.51
CA ILE A 52 -5.43 -1.16 1.17
C ILE A 52 -4.34 -1.26 0.10
N ASN A 53 -3.25 -0.48 0.21
CA ASN A 53 -2.25 -0.44 -0.87
C ASN A 53 -1.46 -1.76 -0.97
N PHE A 54 -0.95 -2.28 0.14
CA PHE A 54 -0.19 -3.53 0.14
C PHE A 54 -1.10 -4.74 -0.08
N GLY A 55 -2.26 -4.78 0.57
CA GLY A 55 -3.20 -5.88 0.41
C GLY A 55 -3.71 -6.00 -1.03
N LEU A 56 -4.07 -4.89 -1.69
CA LEU A 56 -4.54 -4.96 -3.08
C LEU A 56 -3.43 -5.49 -4.00
N ALA A 57 -2.20 -4.98 -3.85
CA ALA A 57 -1.07 -5.48 -4.62
C ALA A 57 -0.83 -6.98 -4.40
N GLU A 58 -0.93 -7.47 -3.16
CA GLU A 58 -0.83 -8.89 -2.84
C GLU A 58 -1.97 -9.70 -3.49
N GLU A 59 -3.22 -9.27 -3.33
CA GLU A 59 -4.41 -9.97 -3.81
C GLU A 59 -4.44 -10.14 -5.34
N PHE A 60 -4.01 -9.13 -6.08
CA PHE A 60 -3.96 -9.15 -7.55
C PHE A 60 -2.58 -9.48 -8.10
N ASN A 61 -1.66 -9.96 -7.26
CA ASN A 61 -0.32 -10.38 -7.65
C ASN A 61 0.47 -9.28 -8.40
N GLY A 62 0.26 -8.03 -7.99
CA GLY A 62 0.92 -6.82 -8.45
C GLY A 62 2.09 -6.41 -7.54
N LEU A 63 2.47 -5.12 -7.58
CA LEU A 63 3.52 -4.56 -6.72
C LEU A 63 3.01 -3.35 -5.94
N CYS A 64 3.52 -3.17 -4.72
CA CYS A 64 3.30 -1.97 -3.92
C CYS A 64 4.64 -1.32 -3.57
N ASN A 65 4.79 -0.04 -3.86
CA ASN A 65 5.96 0.73 -3.48
C ASN A 65 5.75 1.43 -2.12
N LEU A 66 6.69 1.25 -1.19
CA LEU A 66 6.85 2.17 -0.06
C LEU A 66 7.69 3.35 -0.56
N ARG A 67 7.07 4.53 -0.67
CA ARG A 67 7.74 5.75 -1.13
C ARG A 67 7.76 6.75 0.02
N PHE A 68 8.90 7.37 0.32
CA PHE A 68 8.91 8.53 1.20
C PHE A 68 8.59 9.75 0.36
N ASP A 69 7.59 10.54 0.75
CA ASP A 69 7.29 11.81 0.08
C ASP A 69 8.11 12.92 0.74
N ASP A 70 9.41 12.92 0.45
CA ASP A 70 10.47 13.66 1.13
C ASP A 70 10.82 14.98 0.42
N THR A 71 9.80 15.77 0.10
CA THR A 71 9.95 17.02 -0.67
C THR A 71 10.19 18.26 0.21
N ASN A 72 10.10 18.12 1.54
CA ASN A 72 10.24 19.20 2.51
C ASN A 72 11.48 19.01 3.41
N PRO A 73 12.62 19.62 3.04
CA PRO A 73 13.90 19.38 3.71
C PRO A 73 13.96 19.85 5.18
N GLU A 74 13.02 20.68 5.65
CA GLU A 74 13.05 21.22 7.02
C GLU A 74 12.37 20.32 8.05
N LYS A 75 11.44 19.46 7.62
CA LYS A 75 10.58 18.67 8.52
C LYS A 75 10.90 17.19 8.53
N GLU A 76 11.80 16.77 7.67
CA GLU A 76 12.04 15.35 7.39
C GLU A 76 13.25 14.83 8.14
N SER A 77 13.14 13.61 8.67
CA SER A 77 14.20 12.99 9.45
C SER A 77 14.37 11.52 9.12
N ILE A 78 15.62 11.06 9.14
CA ILE A 78 15.98 9.64 9.04
C ILE A 78 15.29 8.82 10.16
N GLU A 79 15.05 9.43 11.32
CA GLU A 79 14.29 8.83 12.42
C GLU A 79 12.91 8.36 11.96
N TYR A 80 12.15 9.24 11.32
CA TYR A 80 10.80 8.93 10.84
C TYR A 80 10.84 7.94 9.68
N ILE A 81 11.82 8.03 8.76
CA ILE A 81 12.02 7.02 7.72
C ILE A 81 12.19 5.63 8.33
N ASN A 82 13.03 5.50 9.37
CA ASN A 82 13.29 4.23 10.02
C ASN A 82 12.05 3.71 10.77
N SER A 83 11.33 4.58 11.47
CA SER A 83 10.09 4.19 12.16
C SER A 83 9.02 3.73 11.18
N ILE A 84 8.80 4.46 10.09
CA ILE A 84 7.82 4.10 9.04
C ILE A 84 8.18 2.73 8.44
N LYS A 85 9.46 2.45 8.15
CA LYS A 85 9.89 1.13 7.66
C LYS A 85 9.64 0.02 8.67
N ALA A 86 9.77 0.31 9.97
CA ALA A 86 9.52 -0.67 11.02
C ALA A 86 8.02 -0.98 11.15
N ASP A 87 7.16 0.03 11.07
CA ASP A 87 5.72 -0.09 11.24
C ASP A 87 5.01 -0.75 10.03
N VAL A 88 5.61 -0.67 8.84
CA VAL A 88 5.08 -1.26 7.60
C VAL A 88 5.51 -2.72 7.41
N LYS A 89 6.58 -3.18 8.09
CA LYS A 89 7.07 -4.56 8.02
C LYS A 89 6.11 -5.56 8.67
#